data_AF-A0AAU7D2Y8-F1
#
_entry.id   AF-A0AAU7D2Y8-F1
#
_cell.length_a   1.000
_cell.length_b   1.000
_cell.length_c   1.000
_cell.angle_alpha   90.00
_cell.angle_beta   90.00
_cell.angle_gamma   90.00
#
_symmetry.space_group_name_H-M   'P 1'
#
loop_
_entity.id
_entity.type
_entity.pdbx_description
1 polymer ?
#
loop_
_entity_poly.entity_id
_entity_poly.type
_entity_poly.pdbx_seq_one_letter_code
_entity_poly.pdbx_strand_id
1 'polypeptide(L)'
;MRNNPGWTHEKIEAAMYGSETLSVAVSHPIPVLIVYGTGFAAEDGAVYFLPDIYNEDAALRAALRKLTMHRQEEIRAITSAVRP
;
A
#
# COMPACT_ATOMS: atom_id res chain seq x y z
N MET A 1 -28.88 -1.40 -9.78
CA MET A 1 -27.89 -0.71 -8.92
C MET A 1 -28.33 -0.88 -7.47
N ARG A 2 -27.44 -1.25 -6.53
CA ARG A 2 -27.86 -1.56 -5.14
C ARG A 2 -28.59 -0.37 -4.52
N ASN A 3 -29.76 -0.62 -3.93
CA ASN A 3 -30.58 0.39 -3.26
C ASN A 3 -30.84 1.65 -4.12
N ASN A 4 -31.00 1.49 -5.43
CA ASN A 4 -31.43 2.56 -6.33
C ASN A 4 -32.53 2.02 -7.26
N PRO A 5 -33.81 2.12 -6.85
CA PRO A 5 -34.93 1.49 -7.56
C PRO A 5 -35.13 2.05 -8.97
N GLY A 6 -34.63 3.25 -9.28
CA GLY A 6 -34.68 3.84 -10.62
C GLY A 6 -33.66 3.28 -11.61
N TRP A 7 -32.82 2.33 -11.20
CA TRP A 7 -31.81 1.64 -12.01
C TRP A 7 -32.04 0.14 -12.03
N THR A 8 -33.01 -0.27 -12.87
CA THR A 8 -33.30 -1.68 -13.20
C THR A 8 -32.15 -2.29 -14.01
N HIS A 9 -32.18 -3.61 -14.16
CA HIS A 9 -31.15 -4.32 -14.94
C HIS A 9 -31.15 -3.88 -16.40
N GLU A 10 -32.32 -3.80 -17.02
CA GLU A 10 -32.51 -3.43 -18.43
C GLU A 10 -32.00 -2.00 -18.68
N LYS A 11 -32.26 -1.08 -17.75
CA LYS A 11 -31.76 0.30 -17.84
C LYS A 11 -30.23 0.37 -17.72
N ILE A 12 -29.63 -0.51 -16.91
CA ILE A 12 -28.17 -0.59 -16.81
C ILE A 12 -27.59 -1.12 -18.11
N GLU A 13 -28.14 -2.20 -18.67
CA GLU A 13 -27.67 -2.74 -19.94
C GLU A 13 -27.80 -1.70 -21.07
N ALA A 14 -28.94 -1.03 -21.17
CA ALA A 14 -29.13 0.03 -22.16
C ALA A 14 -28.13 1.19 -21.99
N ALA A 15 -27.80 1.58 -20.76
CA ALA A 15 -26.79 2.60 -20.48
C ALA A 15 -25.36 2.13 -20.79
N MET A 16 -25.04 0.85 -20.55
CA MET A 16 -23.69 0.30 -20.80
C MET A 16 -23.38 0.18 -22.29
N TYR A 17 -24.38 -0.13 -23.12
CA TYR A 17 -24.24 -0.28 -24.58
C TYR A 17 -24.72 0.94 -25.37
N GLY A 18 -25.16 1.99 -24.68
CA GLY A 18 -25.56 3.25 -25.29
C GLY A 18 -24.35 4.09 -25.74
N SER A 19 -24.64 5.16 -26.49
CA SER A 19 -23.62 6.12 -26.95
C SER A 19 -23.41 7.30 -26.00
N GLU A 20 -24.27 7.46 -24.99
CA GLU A 20 -24.23 8.59 -24.06
C GLU A 20 -23.56 8.21 -22.74
N THR A 21 -22.67 9.09 -22.26
CA THR A 21 -22.05 8.94 -20.93
C THR A 21 -23.00 9.43 -19.85
N LEU A 22 -23.26 8.59 -18.85
CA LEU A 22 -24.12 8.92 -17.71
C LEU A 22 -23.30 8.95 -16.41
N SER A 23 -23.45 10.04 -15.64
CA SER A 23 -22.95 10.12 -14.28
C SER A 23 -24.08 9.82 -13.29
N VAL A 24 -23.87 8.84 -12.42
CA VAL A 24 -24.90 8.34 -11.50
C VAL A 24 -24.33 8.31 -10.09
N ALA A 25 -24.92 9.09 -9.18
CA ALA A 25 -24.54 9.06 -7.78
C ALA A 25 -24.95 7.75 -7.11
N VAL A 26 -24.05 7.17 -6.31
CA VAL A 26 -24.38 6.04 -5.43
C VAL A 26 -25.33 6.48 -4.32
N SER A 27 -26.35 5.66 -4.03
CA SER A 27 -27.35 6.01 -3.01
C SER A 27 -26.76 5.99 -1.60
N HIS A 28 -25.74 5.17 -1.38
CA HIS A 28 -24.98 5.09 -0.14
C HIS A 28 -23.54 5.50 -0.46
N PRO A 29 -23.03 6.60 0.13
CA PRO A 29 -21.65 6.99 -0.07
C PRO A 29 -20.68 5.87 0.35
N ILE A 30 -19.74 5.53 -0.53
CA ILE A 30 -18.70 4.55 -0.27
C ILE A 30 -17.40 5.33 -0.02
N PRO A 31 -16.81 5.25 1.19
CA PRO A 31 -15.53 5.87 1.46
C PRO A 31 -14.44 5.29 0.54
N VAL A 32 -13.70 6.15 -0.14
CA VAL A 32 -12.57 5.76 -0.99
C VAL A 32 -11.29 6.30 -0.35
N LEU A 33 -10.38 5.40 0.01
CA LEU A 33 -9.06 5.73 0.51
C LEU A 33 -8.00 5.18 -0.45
N ILE A 34 -7.12 6.05 -0.92
CA ILE A 34 -5.99 5.68 -1.76
C ILE A 34 -4.74 5.78 -0.88
N VAL A 35 -4.15 4.64 -0.54
CA VAL A 35 -2.93 4.55 0.25
C VAL A 35 -1.78 4.00 -0.58
N TYR A 36 -0.58 4.47 -0.27
CA TYR A 36 0.67 3.91 -0.77
C TYR A 36 1.45 3.36 0.41
N GLY A 37 1.90 2.12 0.27
CA GLY A 37 2.72 1.45 1.28
C GLY A 37 3.60 0.41 0.61
N THR A 38 4.75 0.19 1.22
CA THR A 38 5.79 -0.74 0.76
C THR A 38 5.93 -1.94 1.69
N GLY A 39 5.18 -1.97 2.79
CA GLY A 39 5.14 -3.06 3.76
C GLY A 39 3.74 -3.26 4.32
N PHE A 40 3.25 -4.51 4.32
CA PHE A 40 1.91 -4.86 4.81
C PHE A 40 1.91 -6.17 5.59
N ALA A 41 1.17 -6.21 6.69
CA ALA A 41 0.87 -7.43 7.41
C ALA A 41 -0.45 -8.00 6.89
N ALA A 42 -0.44 -9.25 6.44
CA ALA A 42 -1.64 -9.98 6.05
C ALA A 42 -2.30 -10.64 7.26
N GLU A 43 -3.57 -11.03 7.08
CA GLU A 43 -4.37 -11.65 8.16
C GLU A 43 -3.80 -12.97 8.66
N ASP A 44 -3.04 -13.68 7.82
CA ASP A 44 -2.32 -14.91 8.18
C ASP A 44 -1.05 -14.67 9.00
N GLY A 45 -0.73 -13.40 9.30
CA GLY A 45 0.47 -12.99 10.03
C GLY A 45 1.72 -12.85 9.15
N ALA A 46 1.63 -13.11 7.85
CA ALA A 46 2.73 -12.87 6.93
C ALA A 46 2.97 -11.36 6.72
N VAL A 47 4.24 -10.97 6.57
CA VAL A 47 4.61 -9.60 6.22
C VAL A 47 5.14 -9.57 4.80
N TYR A 48 4.50 -8.77 3.96
CA TYR A 48 4.88 -8.57 2.56
C TYR A 48 5.56 -7.22 2.38
N PHE A 49 6.66 -7.22 1.63
CA PHE A 49 7.34 -6.00 1.19
C PHE A 49 7.20 -5.86 -0.32
N LEU A 50 6.75 -4.69 -0.77
CA LEU A 50 6.56 -4.35 -2.17
C LEU A 50 7.65 -3.38 -2.66
N PRO A 51 7.93 -3.33 -3.97
CA PRO A 51 8.86 -2.35 -4.53
C PRO A 51 8.42 -0.91 -4.23
N ASP A 52 9.37 -0.11 -3.73
CA ASP A 52 9.18 1.31 -3.46
C ASP A 52 9.37 2.16 -4.72
N ILE A 53 8.36 2.14 -5.60
CA ILE A 53 8.44 2.79 -6.92
C ILE A 53 8.44 4.32 -6.88
N TYR A 54 7.94 4.91 -5.79
CA TYR A 54 7.99 6.37 -5.57
C TYR A 54 9.19 6.81 -4.74
N ASN A 55 10.03 5.87 -4.28
CA ASN A 55 11.24 6.13 -3.52
C ASN A 55 11.00 6.85 -2.17
N GLU A 56 9.83 6.64 -1.56
CA GLU A 56 9.44 7.25 -0.27
C GLU A 56 10.25 6.67 0.90
N ASP A 57 10.75 5.43 0.78
CA ASP A 57 11.52 4.76 1.84
C ASP A 57 13.01 5.16 1.82
N ALA A 58 13.45 6.07 0.96
CA ALA A 58 14.86 6.43 0.82
C ALA A 58 15.50 6.87 2.16
N ALA A 59 14.79 7.72 2.91
CA ALA A 59 15.22 8.21 4.21
C ALA A 59 15.28 7.08 5.24
N LEU A 60 14.26 6.21 5.26
CA LEU A 60 14.21 5.03 6.12
C LEU A 60 15.38 4.09 5.84
N ARG A 61 15.65 3.78 4.56
CA ARG A 61 16.77 2.94 4.14
C ARG A 61 18.11 3.54 4.58
N ALA A 62 18.28 4.85 4.48
CA ALA A 62 19.51 5.52 4.93
C ALA A 62 19.71 5.41 6.45
N ALA A 63 18.65 5.62 7.23
CA ALA A 63 18.68 5.50 8.68
C ALA A 63 19.02 4.05 9.12
N LEU A 64 18.37 3.05 8.51
CA LEU A 64 18.63 1.64 8.80
C LEU A 64 20.08 1.23 8.50
N ARG A 65 20.65 1.71 7.37
CA ARG A 65 22.06 1.47 7.04
C ARG A 65 23.00 2.08 8.08
N LYS A 66 22.77 3.34 8.48
CA LYS A 66 23.59 4.02 9.48
C LYS A 66 23.60 3.28 10.82
N LEU A 67 22.43 2.84 11.28
CA LEU A 67 22.31 2.05 12.51
C LEU A 67 23.07 0.72 12.42
N THR A 68 22.97 0.05 11.27
CA THR A 68 23.62 -1.24 11.05
C THR A 68 25.14 -1.11 11.05
N MET A 69 25.68 -0.07 10.39
CA MET A 69 27.12 0.20 10.37
C MET A 69 27.67 0.46 11.77
N HIS A 70 26.99 1.30 12.56
CA HIS A 70 27.43 1.61 13.92
C HIS A 70 27.51 0.34 14.79
N ARG A 71 26.49 -0.52 14.73
CA ARG A 71 26.49 -1.80 15.46
C ARG A 71 27.63 -2.74 15.01
N GLN A 72 27.96 -2.75 13.72
CA GLN A 72 29.05 -3.57 13.20
C GLN A 72 30.43 -3.08 13.67
N GLU A 73 30.62 -1.77 13.78
CA GLU A 73 31.85 -1.17 14.32
C GLU A 73 32.05 -1.54 15.79
N GLU A 74 31.00 -1.47 16.60
CA GLU A 74 31.03 -1.89 18.01
C GLU A 74 31.41 -3.38 18.14
N ILE A 75 30.75 -4.26 17.38
CA ILE A 75 31.03 -5.71 17.41
C ILE A 75 32.47 -6.00 16.97
N ARG A 76 32.96 -5.29 15.94
CA ARG A 76 34.34 -5.42 15.46
C ARG A 76 35.34 -4.98 16.53
N ALA A 77 35.11 -3.84 17.19
CA ALA A 77 35.99 -3.32 18.24
C ALA A 77 36.09 -4.30 19.42
N ILE A 78 34.95 -4.86 19.85
CA ILE A 78 34.89 -5.89 20.90
C ILE A 78 35.65 -7.15 20.46
N THR A 79 35.42 -7.63 19.24
CA THR A 79 36.08 -8.83 18.72
C THR A 79 37.59 -8.65 18.56
N SER A 80 38.06 -7.45 18.20
CA SER A 80 39.48 -7.11 18.11
C SER A 80 40.15 -7.00 19.49
N ALA A 81 39.42 -6.57 20.52
CA ALA A 81 39.94 -6.45 21.88
C ALA A 81 40.04 -7.81 22.62
N VAL A 82 39.34 -8.83 22.14
CA VAL A 82 39.27 -10.18 22.76
C VAL A 82 40.25 -11.16 22.11
N ARG A 83 40.90 -10.82 20.99
CA ARG A 83 41.90 -11.67 20.33
C ARG A 83 43.29 -11.46 20.99
N PRO A 84 43.99 -12.52 21.43
CA PRO A 84 45.29 -12.41 22.11
C PRO A 84 46.42 -11.93 21.18
#